data_AF-A0A9P1HYZ0-F1
#
_entry.id   AF-A0A9P1HYZ0-F1
#
_cell.length_a   1.000
_cell.length_b   1.000
_cell.length_c   1.000
_cell.angle_alpha   90.00
_cell.angle_beta   90.00
_cell.angle_gamma   90.00
#
_symmetry.space_group_name_H-M   'P 1'
#
loop_
_entity.id
_entity.type
_entity.pdbx_description
1 polymer ?
#
loop_
_entity_poly.entity_id
_entity_poly.type
_entity_poly.pdbx_seq_one_letter_code
_entity_poly.pdbx_strand_id
1 'polypeptide(L)'
;MGVDLLEKTSPDKDSTKGIKIIEAPAWPSEDVVKGFSDDVDAGRLIHWGPMIAAAIIAFISSSTTHFLLMWWPVTTIGGFLHFSIYLFWNYLTASNMINASSNGPGRVPLGWTPPEKSHEDFLQYCTPCKGYKAPRSHHCSKCKRCSLKMDHHCPWINNCVGHRNQAWFVRFLVGAIVGCIHSAVIHCICFYHAIHISYYMKYGDGTEPVIEMNIWAAVALIGSFGFSCGVSIGLSVLLYMQIKYILKNRTGIEEYIDSKALARRDDDDDDEEAQWVYPYDIGWRRNLYEVLSTFSGHTLGNGIWWPVVASCDQYTLTSEQLRQKELKRSNARIVLIQDDFKGGVFGSIKFGLKVFCCQPWSEDPRIPVNKSEKWIVTRGQKHWLYGHKKGSEKTKGYFPRCIAQLLPEKPYEDTPSPQREVDTGVTEEEPSST
;
A
#
# COMPACT_ATOMS: atom_id res chain seq x y z
N MET A 1 25.78 28.89 -34.40
CA MET A 1 26.25 27.63 -35.04
C MET A 1 26.56 26.69 -33.89
N GLY A 2 25.66 25.88 -33.37
CA GLY A 2 24.69 25.03 -34.04
C GLY A 2 25.26 23.62 -34.09
N VAL A 3 25.17 22.87 -32.97
CA VAL A 3 25.25 21.41 -32.94
C VAL A 3 24.32 20.91 -31.83
N ASP A 4 23.06 20.74 -32.22
CA ASP A 4 22.10 19.83 -31.60
C ASP A 4 22.58 18.37 -31.76
N LEU A 5 21.89 17.48 -31.02
CA LEU A 5 21.88 16.01 -31.11
C LEU A 5 22.72 15.28 -30.06
N LEU A 6 22.27 15.34 -28.80
CA LEU A 6 22.34 14.16 -27.95
C LEU A 6 21.12 13.27 -28.26
N GLU A 7 21.47 12.21 -28.97
CA GLU A 7 20.69 11.14 -29.51
C GLU A 7 19.78 10.48 -28.46
N LYS A 8 18.49 10.43 -28.78
CA LYS A 8 17.48 9.64 -28.07
C LYS A 8 17.88 8.16 -28.15
N THR A 9 18.46 7.62 -27.09
CA THR A 9 18.59 6.17 -26.93
C THR A 9 17.20 5.59 -26.68
N SER A 10 16.58 5.09 -27.76
CA SER A 10 15.41 4.23 -27.72
C SER A 10 15.76 2.95 -26.94
N PRO A 11 15.00 2.56 -25.90
CA PRO A 11 15.22 1.29 -25.24
C PRO A 11 14.76 0.15 -26.16
N ASP A 12 15.78 -0.53 -26.65
CA ASP A 12 15.88 -1.90 -27.16
C ASP A 12 14.61 -2.71 -27.41
N LYS A 13 14.49 -3.14 -28.67
CA LYS A 13 13.51 -4.08 -29.19
C LYS A 13 13.87 -5.50 -28.75
N ASP A 14 13.49 -5.92 -27.55
CA ASP A 14 13.22 -7.35 -27.34
C ASP A 14 12.40 -7.66 -26.07
N SER A 15 11.13 -8.06 -26.26
CA SER A 15 10.25 -8.91 -25.41
C SER A 15 8.77 -8.52 -25.35
N THR A 16 8.33 -7.43 -26.01
CA THR A 16 6.89 -7.08 -26.14
C THR A 16 6.43 -7.15 -27.59
N LYS A 17 6.13 -8.36 -28.08
CA LYS A 17 5.36 -8.51 -29.31
C LYS A 17 3.97 -7.86 -29.10
N GLY A 18 3.72 -6.71 -29.72
CA GLY A 18 2.38 -6.30 -30.16
C GLY A 18 1.54 -5.33 -29.33
N ILE A 19 1.98 -4.85 -28.16
CA ILE A 19 1.16 -3.91 -27.36
C ILE A 19 1.44 -2.47 -27.82
N LYS A 20 0.47 -1.84 -28.49
CA LYS A 20 0.52 -0.42 -28.83
C LYS A 20 0.28 0.39 -27.55
N ILE A 21 1.19 1.31 -27.22
CA ILE A 21 1.14 2.13 -26.00
C ILE A 21 0.90 3.59 -26.40
N ILE A 22 0.02 4.28 -25.69
CA ILE A 22 -0.16 5.73 -25.75
C ILE A 22 0.62 6.33 -24.58
N GLU A 23 1.60 7.16 -24.91
CA GLU A 23 2.42 7.85 -23.91
C GLU A 23 1.61 8.91 -23.17
N ALA A 24 1.99 9.15 -21.91
CA ALA A 24 1.43 10.26 -21.15
C ALA A 24 1.73 11.59 -21.88
N PRO A 25 0.75 12.51 -22.01
CA PRO A 25 0.99 13.80 -22.64
C PRO A 25 2.09 14.59 -21.91
N ALA A 26 3.00 15.19 -22.68
CA ALA A 26 4.02 16.10 -22.18
C ALA A 26 3.35 17.42 -21.74
N TRP A 27 2.98 17.52 -20.46
CA TRP A 27 2.47 18.77 -19.89
C TRP A 27 3.63 19.74 -19.58
N PRO A 28 3.48 21.05 -19.85
CA PRO A 28 4.47 22.04 -19.44
C PRO A 28 4.59 22.07 -17.91
N SER A 29 5.83 22.25 -17.49
CA SER A 29 6.36 22.21 -16.12
C SER A 29 5.61 23.10 -15.12
N GLU A 30 5.62 22.66 -13.86
CA GLU A 30 5.37 23.39 -12.60
C GLU A 30 3.97 23.99 -12.36
N ASP A 31 3.26 24.54 -13.34
CA ASP A 31 2.03 25.32 -13.08
C ASP A 31 0.76 24.48 -12.83
N VAL A 32 0.67 23.25 -13.35
CA VAL A 32 -0.39 22.26 -13.01
C VAL A 32 -0.04 21.43 -11.77
N VAL A 33 1.24 21.48 -11.37
CA VAL A 33 1.79 20.83 -10.17
C VAL A 33 1.70 21.77 -8.95
N LYS A 34 1.37 23.06 -9.14
CA LYS A 34 1.10 24.01 -8.05
C LYS A 34 0.01 23.46 -7.12
N GLY A 35 0.45 22.93 -5.97
CA GLY A 35 -0.41 22.32 -4.93
C GLY A 35 -0.13 20.84 -4.66
N PHE A 36 0.60 20.13 -5.52
CA PHE A 36 1.06 18.77 -5.26
C PHE A 36 2.30 18.84 -4.37
N SER A 37 2.09 18.84 -3.05
CA SER A 37 3.21 18.92 -2.12
C SER A 37 3.99 17.60 -2.10
N ASP A 38 5.31 17.71 -2.31
CA ASP A 38 6.27 16.82 -1.70
C ASP A 38 6.26 17.11 -0.19
N ASP A 39 5.29 16.54 0.51
CA ASP A 39 5.17 16.72 1.94
C ASP A 39 6.24 15.87 2.64
N VAL A 40 7.44 16.44 2.73
CA VAL A 40 8.52 15.97 3.58
C VAL A 40 8.15 16.28 5.02
N ASP A 41 7.89 15.24 5.80
CA ASP A 41 7.51 15.34 7.20
C ASP A 41 8.33 14.37 8.04
N ALA A 42 9.40 14.89 8.62
CA ALA A 42 10.27 14.13 9.52
C ALA A 42 9.55 13.74 10.83
N GLY A 43 8.47 14.45 11.21
CA GLY A 43 7.67 14.14 12.39
C GLY A 43 7.04 12.75 12.33
N ARG A 44 6.83 12.20 11.12
CA ARG A 44 6.35 10.82 10.94
C ARG A 44 7.23 9.78 11.60
N LEU A 45 8.54 10.04 11.72
CA LEU A 45 9.51 9.14 12.35
C LEU A 45 9.32 8.98 13.86
N ILE A 46 8.62 9.92 14.52
CA ILE A 46 8.36 9.91 15.96
C ILE A 46 7.06 9.13 16.29
N HIS A 47 6.40 8.57 15.29
CA HIS A 47 5.29 7.66 15.51
C HIS A 47 5.78 6.27 15.96
N TRP A 48 4.95 5.56 16.72
CA TRP A 48 5.32 4.26 17.31
C TRP A 48 5.83 3.26 16.25
N GLY A 49 5.24 3.25 15.06
CA GLY A 49 5.62 2.32 13.98
C GLY A 49 7.07 2.49 13.52
N PRO A 50 7.45 3.67 12.99
CA PRO A 50 8.84 3.96 12.62
C PRO A 50 9.83 3.85 13.77
N MET A 51 9.45 4.25 14.99
CA MET A 51 10.32 4.11 16.16
C MET A 51 10.62 2.64 16.48
N ILE A 52 9.60 1.77 16.47
CA ILE A 52 9.80 0.33 16.69
C ILE A 52 10.64 -0.27 15.56
N ALA A 53 10.36 0.09 14.30
CA ALA A 53 11.15 -0.39 13.17
C ALA A 53 12.63 0.03 13.29
N ALA A 54 12.90 1.30 13.62
CA ALA A 54 14.24 1.81 13.85
C ALA A 54 14.94 1.11 15.03
N ALA A 55 14.22 0.85 16.12
CA ALA A 55 14.76 0.14 17.28
C ALA A 55 15.14 -1.32 16.94
N ILE A 56 14.32 -2.02 16.17
CA ILE A 56 14.63 -3.38 15.69
C ILE A 56 15.86 -3.35 14.79
N ILE A 57 15.92 -2.42 13.83
CA ILE A 57 17.08 -2.27 12.94
C ILE A 57 18.35 -2.01 13.75
N ALA A 58 18.30 -1.08 14.71
CA ALA A 58 19.45 -0.75 15.56
C ALA A 58 19.89 -1.94 16.43
N PHE A 59 18.94 -2.65 17.03
CA PHE A 59 19.22 -3.84 17.85
C PHE A 59 19.89 -4.95 17.03
N ILE A 60 19.34 -5.29 15.86
CA ILE A 60 19.94 -6.28 14.96
C ILE A 60 21.33 -5.80 14.52
N SER A 61 21.43 -4.56 14.04
CA SER A 61 22.68 -3.98 13.51
C SER A 61 23.81 -4.03 14.54
N SER A 62 23.54 -3.59 15.77
CA SER A 62 24.52 -3.56 16.85
C SER A 62 24.95 -4.96 17.31
N SER A 63 23.99 -5.86 17.54
CA SER A 63 24.28 -7.25 17.92
C SER A 63 25.15 -7.95 16.87
N THR A 64 24.75 -7.88 15.60
CA THR A 64 25.49 -8.52 14.50
C THR A 64 26.85 -7.89 14.28
N THR A 65 26.98 -6.56 14.41
CA THR A 65 28.28 -5.88 14.34
C THR A 65 29.22 -6.40 15.42
N HIS A 66 28.75 -6.53 16.66
CA HIS A 66 29.53 -7.07 17.76
C HIS A 66 30.03 -8.50 17.46
N PHE A 67 29.14 -9.39 17.02
CA PHE A 67 29.51 -10.77 16.68
C PHE A 67 30.39 -10.89 15.45
N LEU A 68 30.17 -10.06 14.43
CA LEU A 68 30.97 -10.02 13.22
C LEU A 68 32.42 -9.60 13.52
N LEU A 69 32.62 -8.61 14.39
CA LEU A 69 33.96 -8.14 14.76
C LEU A 69 34.74 -9.18 15.57
N MET A 70 34.07 -10.07 16.31
CA MET A 70 34.72 -11.20 16.99
C MET A 70 35.02 -12.36 16.02
N TRP A 71 34.09 -12.66 15.12
CA TRP A 71 34.24 -13.78 14.18
C TRP A 71 35.23 -13.50 13.07
N TRP A 72 35.15 -12.33 12.45
CA TRP A 72 36.01 -11.94 11.33
C TRP A 72 36.43 -10.47 11.44
N PRO A 73 37.49 -10.19 12.25
CA PRO A 73 37.92 -8.82 12.53
C PRO A 73 38.36 -8.04 11.28
N VAL A 74 38.17 -6.72 11.34
CA VAL A 74 38.53 -5.76 10.27
C VAL A 74 40.04 -5.60 10.06
N THR A 75 40.87 -6.25 10.87
CA THR A 75 42.33 -6.30 10.69
C THR A 75 42.73 -7.08 9.44
N THR A 76 41.85 -7.94 8.93
CA THR A 76 42.03 -8.65 7.66
C THR A 76 41.27 -7.94 6.54
N ILE A 77 41.77 -8.04 5.30
CA ILE A 77 41.09 -7.48 4.12
C ILE A 77 39.69 -8.08 3.97
N GLY A 78 39.57 -9.41 4.14
CA GLY A 78 38.27 -10.11 4.06
C GLY A 78 37.28 -9.62 5.11
N GLY A 79 37.72 -9.47 6.36
CA GLY A 79 36.88 -8.97 7.45
C GLY A 79 36.45 -7.51 7.24
N PHE A 80 37.35 -6.66 6.76
CA PHE A 80 37.03 -5.27 6.39
C PHE A 80 35.98 -5.19 5.29
N LEU A 81 36.12 -5.97 4.21
CA LEU A 81 35.16 -5.99 3.11
C LEU A 81 33.79 -6.53 3.57
N HIS A 82 33.79 -7.61 4.35
CA HIS A 82 32.57 -8.22 4.87
C HIS A 82 31.82 -7.27 5.84
N PHE A 83 32.55 -6.61 6.73
CA PHE A 83 32.02 -5.56 7.60
C PHE A 83 31.45 -4.38 6.80
N SER A 84 32.16 -3.93 5.77
CA SER A 84 31.71 -2.83 4.90
C SER A 84 30.42 -3.19 4.16
N ILE A 85 30.29 -4.43 3.65
CA ILE A 85 29.07 -4.93 3.01
C ILE A 85 27.91 -4.94 4.01
N TYR A 86 28.15 -5.40 5.24
CA TYR A 86 27.11 -5.40 6.28
C TYR A 86 26.65 -3.98 6.63
N LEU A 87 27.58 -3.05 6.82
CA LEU A 87 27.25 -1.63 7.05
C LEU A 87 26.51 -1.01 5.86
N PHE A 88 26.84 -1.40 4.64
CA PHE A 88 26.12 -0.94 3.45
C PHE A 88 24.65 -1.37 3.47
N TRP A 89 24.35 -2.62 3.84
CA TRP A 89 22.96 -3.06 4.00
C TRP A 89 22.22 -2.30 5.10
N ASN A 90 22.88 -2.02 6.23
CA ASN A 90 22.30 -1.23 7.31
C ASN A 90 22.01 0.21 6.87
N TYR A 91 22.95 0.83 6.15
CA TYR A 91 22.78 2.17 5.57
C TYR A 91 21.62 2.20 4.58
N LEU A 92 21.56 1.26 3.63
CA LEU A 92 20.46 1.18 2.66
C LEU A 92 19.12 1.00 3.36
N THR A 93 19.05 0.12 4.36
CA THR A 93 17.82 -0.14 5.12
C THR A 93 17.35 1.13 5.84
N ALA A 94 18.22 1.75 6.63
CA ALA A 94 17.88 2.93 7.42
C ALA A 94 17.53 4.13 6.53
N SER A 95 18.37 4.44 5.54
CA SER A 95 18.15 5.59 4.65
C SER A 95 16.87 5.45 3.81
N ASN A 96 16.58 4.27 3.26
CA ASN A 96 15.35 4.07 2.49
C ASN A 96 14.10 4.02 3.38
N MET A 97 14.20 3.52 4.62
CA MET A 97 13.09 3.62 5.59
C MET A 97 12.79 5.08 5.92
N ILE A 98 13.83 5.87 6.20
CA ILE A 98 13.69 7.30 6.48
C ILE A 98 13.07 8.01 5.28
N ASN A 99 13.56 7.76 4.07
CA ASN A 99 13.02 8.38 2.86
C ASN A 99 11.57 7.96 2.59
N ALA A 100 11.21 6.69 2.74
CA ALA A 100 9.84 6.21 2.55
C ALA A 100 8.86 6.80 3.59
N SER A 101 9.34 7.00 4.83
CA SER A 101 8.58 7.62 5.91
C SER A 101 8.40 9.13 5.69
N SER A 102 9.50 9.86 5.54
CA SER A 102 9.50 11.31 5.49
C SER A 102 8.92 11.85 4.19
N ASN A 103 9.23 11.25 3.04
CA ASN A 103 8.68 11.70 1.76
C ASN A 103 7.28 11.12 1.57
N GLY A 104 6.30 12.01 1.37
CA GLY A 104 4.91 11.61 1.10
C GLY A 104 4.77 10.76 -0.18
N PRO A 105 3.65 10.05 -0.35
CA PRO A 105 3.36 9.26 -1.57
C PRO A 105 3.11 10.12 -2.82
N GLY A 106 3.20 11.45 -2.72
CA GLY A 106 2.58 12.40 -3.65
C GLY A 106 1.11 12.61 -3.26
N ARG A 107 0.73 13.85 -2.95
CA ARG A 107 -0.63 14.19 -2.52
C ARG A 107 -1.35 14.95 -3.62
N VAL A 108 -2.60 14.59 -3.87
CA VAL A 108 -3.50 15.39 -4.72
C VAL A 108 -3.83 16.69 -3.97
N PRO A 109 -3.80 17.88 -4.59
CA PRO A 109 -4.19 19.15 -3.99
C PRO A 109 -5.61 19.11 -3.40
N LEU A 110 -5.91 19.97 -2.42
CA LEU A 110 -7.31 20.16 -2.00
C LEU A 110 -8.05 20.85 -3.13
N GLY A 111 -9.32 20.52 -3.32
CA GLY A 111 -10.07 21.17 -4.39
C GLY A 111 -9.61 20.79 -5.79
N TRP A 112 -8.77 19.75 -5.96
CA TRP A 112 -8.26 19.42 -7.28
C TRP A 112 -9.40 19.06 -8.24
N THR A 113 -9.37 19.66 -9.42
CA THR A 113 -10.28 19.40 -10.54
C THR A 113 -9.47 18.99 -11.77
N PRO A 114 -10.05 18.18 -12.67
CA PRO A 114 -9.38 17.87 -13.93
C PRO A 114 -9.24 19.13 -14.80
N PRO A 115 -8.24 19.20 -15.70
CA PRO A 115 -8.05 20.37 -16.58
C PRO A 115 -9.23 20.66 -17.49
N GLU A 116 -9.91 19.61 -17.97
CA GLU A 116 -11.13 19.72 -18.75
C GLU A 116 -12.32 19.28 -17.90
N LYS A 117 -13.37 20.11 -17.88
CA LYS A 117 -14.57 19.86 -17.10
C LYS A 117 -15.30 18.57 -17.52
N SER A 118 -15.22 18.22 -18.80
CA SER A 118 -15.74 16.95 -19.34
C SER A 118 -15.16 15.71 -18.65
N HIS A 119 -13.96 15.81 -18.08
CA HIS A 119 -13.33 14.69 -17.39
C HIS A 119 -13.87 14.43 -15.98
N GLU A 120 -14.67 15.35 -15.42
CA GLU A 120 -15.28 15.19 -14.09
C GLU A 120 -16.19 13.95 -14.02
N ASP A 121 -16.87 13.62 -15.12
CA ASP A 121 -17.80 12.49 -15.21
C ASP A 121 -17.10 11.13 -15.05
N PHE A 122 -15.81 11.04 -15.41
CA PHE A 122 -15.02 9.82 -15.32
C PHE A 122 -14.25 9.67 -14.00
N LEU A 123 -14.37 10.65 -13.10
CA LEU A 123 -13.62 10.73 -11.86
C LEU A 123 -14.51 10.62 -10.64
N GLN A 124 -13.89 10.16 -9.55
CA GLN A 124 -14.56 10.07 -8.26
C GLN A 124 -14.33 11.34 -7.46
N TYR A 125 -15.41 11.93 -6.96
CA TYR A 125 -15.29 13.00 -5.98
C TYR A 125 -14.84 12.48 -4.60
N CYS A 126 -14.02 13.27 -3.92
CA CYS A 126 -13.56 13.02 -2.57
C CYS A 126 -14.05 14.12 -1.63
N THR A 127 -15.16 13.87 -0.93
CA THR A 127 -15.75 14.84 0.01
C THR A 127 -14.77 15.37 1.06
N PRO A 128 -13.93 14.55 1.73
CA PRO A 128 -12.96 15.07 2.70
C PRO A 128 -11.90 16.00 2.09
N CYS A 129 -11.56 15.83 0.82
CA CYS A 129 -10.58 16.67 0.13
C CYS A 129 -11.22 17.79 -0.69
N LYS A 130 -12.57 17.84 -0.74
CA LYS A 130 -13.38 18.77 -1.53
C LYS A 130 -12.96 18.87 -2.99
N GLY A 131 -12.57 17.75 -3.61
CA GLY A 131 -12.10 17.71 -5.00
C GLY A 131 -12.16 16.31 -5.57
N TYR A 132 -11.85 16.19 -6.86
CA TYR A 132 -11.78 14.90 -7.55
C TYR A 132 -10.52 14.14 -7.17
N LYS A 133 -10.63 12.81 -7.20
CA LYS A 133 -9.47 11.92 -7.14
C LYS A 133 -8.84 11.88 -8.51
N ALA A 134 -7.60 12.32 -8.65
CA ALA A 134 -6.80 12.10 -9.86
C ALA A 134 -6.75 10.59 -10.21
N PRO A 135 -6.50 10.22 -11.49
CA PRO A 135 -6.34 8.83 -11.88
C PRO A 135 -5.38 8.07 -10.96
N ARG A 136 -5.75 6.84 -10.58
CA ARG A 136 -5.00 5.97 -9.64
C ARG A 136 -4.85 6.49 -8.20
N SER A 137 -5.43 7.65 -7.86
CA SER A 137 -5.36 8.19 -6.50
C SER A 137 -6.50 7.70 -5.62
N HIS A 138 -6.20 7.50 -4.34
CA HIS A 138 -7.20 7.08 -3.35
C HIS A 138 -7.07 7.87 -2.05
N HIS A 139 -8.20 8.09 -1.37
CA HIS A 139 -8.22 8.79 -0.09
C HIS A 139 -7.82 7.85 1.03
N CYS A 140 -6.77 8.21 1.77
CA CYS A 140 -6.39 7.51 2.99
C CYS A 140 -7.01 8.20 4.21
N SER A 141 -7.84 7.48 4.95
CA SER A 141 -8.49 7.99 6.16
C SER A 141 -7.52 8.25 7.32
N LYS A 142 -6.32 7.64 7.31
CA LYS A 142 -5.24 7.86 8.28
C LYS A 142 -4.47 9.13 7.94
N CYS A 143 -4.03 9.29 6.69
CA CYS A 143 -3.33 10.48 6.22
C CYS A 143 -4.24 11.68 5.96
N LYS A 144 -5.57 11.50 5.95
CA LYS A 144 -6.60 12.51 5.67
C LYS A 144 -6.46 13.20 4.31
N ARG A 145 -5.84 12.52 3.34
CA ARG A 145 -5.51 13.04 2.01
C ARG A 145 -5.69 11.99 0.94
N CYS A 146 -5.91 12.45 -0.29
CA CYS A 146 -5.75 11.63 -1.48
C CYS A 146 -4.27 11.47 -1.82
N SER A 147 -3.82 10.22 -1.89
CA SER A 147 -2.46 9.84 -2.25
C SER A 147 -2.43 9.38 -3.71
N LEU A 148 -1.46 9.86 -4.47
CA LEU A 148 -1.22 9.47 -5.86
C LEU A 148 -0.76 8.03 -5.96
N LYS A 149 -1.27 7.28 -6.96
CA LYS A 149 -1.03 5.84 -7.17
C LYS A 149 -0.99 5.08 -5.84
N MET A 150 -2.03 5.29 -5.01
CA MET A 150 -2.02 4.77 -3.64
C MET A 150 -2.02 3.25 -3.65
N ASP A 151 -1.07 2.66 -2.94
CA ASP A 151 -1.02 1.22 -2.71
C ASP A 151 -1.65 0.87 -1.37
N HIS A 152 -1.03 1.29 -0.27
CA HIS A 152 -1.56 1.07 1.07
C HIS A 152 -1.06 2.14 2.05
N HIS A 153 -1.65 2.15 3.25
CA HIS A 153 -1.10 2.88 4.38
C HIS A 153 -0.28 1.92 5.23
N CYS A 154 1.01 2.21 5.42
CA CYS A 154 1.90 1.36 6.17
C CYS A 154 2.18 2.00 7.55
N PRO A 155 1.78 1.35 8.66
CA PRO A 155 2.00 1.90 9.99
C PRO A 155 3.49 1.97 10.35
N TRP A 156 4.32 1.08 9.81
CA TRP A 156 5.76 0.98 10.09
C TRP A 156 6.58 2.14 9.53
N ILE A 157 6.07 2.85 8.53
CA ILE A 157 6.65 4.10 8.02
C ILE A 157 5.74 5.31 8.34
N ASN A 158 4.65 5.10 9.09
CA ASN A 158 3.61 6.08 9.38
C ASN A 158 3.20 6.94 8.16
N ASN A 159 3.08 6.28 7.01
CA ASN A 159 2.87 6.96 5.74
C ASN A 159 2.16 6.04 4.76
N CYS A 160 1.53 6.64 3.76
CA CYS A 160 1.07 5.89 2.60
C CYS A 160 2.24 5.55 1.69
N VAL A 161 2.22 4.34 1.13
CA VAL A 161 3.06 3.96 -0.01
C VAL A 161 2.28 4.29 -1.28
N GLY A 162 2.91 5.03 -2.18
CA GLY A 162 2.30 5.45 -3.44
C GLY A 162 3.33 5.98 -4.43
N HIS A 163 2.89 6.82 -5.37
CA HIS A 163 3.67 7.22 -6.52
C HIS A 163 5.09 7.71 -6.20
N ARG A 164 5.25 8.65 -5.26
CA ARG A 164 6.54 9.31 -5.03
C ARG A 164 7.47 8.62 -4.03
N ASN A 165 7.02 7.58 -3.33
CA ASN A 165 7.84 6.91 -2.31
C ASN A 165 7.89 5.37 -2.42
N GLN A 166 7.24 4.77 -3.42
CA GLN A 166 7.25 3.32 -3.63
C GLN A 166 8.68 2.77 -3.87
N ALA A 167 9.54 3.50 -4.58
CA ALA A 167 10.91 3.07 -4.85
C ALA A 167 11.74 2.91 -3.56
N TRP A 168 11.70 3.92 -2.68
CA TRP A 168 12.34 3.84 -1.36
C TRP A 168 11.75 2.72 -0.52
N PHE A 169 10.42 2.56 -0.53
CA PHE A 169 9.78 1.48 0.21
C PHE A 169 10.27 0.09 -0.23
N VAL A 170 10.35 -0.17 -1.54
CA VAL A 170 10.85 -1.45 -2.07
C VAL A 170 12.33 -1.66 -1.73
N ARG A 171 13.16 -0.62 -1.83
CA ARG A 171 14.59 -0.69 -1.47
C ARG A 171 14.80 -0.93 0.02
N PHE A 172 13.96 -0.33 0.87
CA PHE A 172 13.94 -0.61 2.29
C PHE A 172 13.64 -2.10 2.55
N LEU A 173 12.63 -2.68 1.88
CA LEU A 173 12.32 -4.10 2.04
C LEU A 173 13.50 -4.99 1.60
N VAL A 174 14.10 -4.72 0.44
CA VAL A 174 15.25 -5.49 -0.06
C VAL A 174 16.44 -5.39 0.90
N GLY A 175 16.82 -4.17 1.31
CA GLY A 175 17.92 -3.95 2.25
C GLY A 175 17.68 -4.65 3.58
N ALA A 176 16.47 -4.55 4.14
CA ALA A 176 16.11 -5.17 5.40
C ALA A 176 16.18 -6.70 5.32
N ILE A 177 15.66 -7.31 4.25
CA ILE A 177 15.69 -8.76 4.06
C ILE A 177 17.12 -9.26 3.90
N VAL A 178 17.91 -8.64 3.01
CA VAL A 178 19.30 -9.05 2.76
C VAL A 178 20.15 -8.86 4.02
N GLY A 179 20.03 -7.71 4.70
CA GLY A 179 20.73 -7.44 5.96
C GLY A 179 20.34 -8.40 7.08
N CYS A 180 19.06 -8.76 7.20
CA CYS A 180 18.61 -9.73 8.20
C CYS A 180 19.06 -11.17 7.89
N ILE A 181 19.05 -11.60 6.63
CA ILE A 181 19.60 -12.91 6.24
C ILE A 181 21.09 -12.97 6.54
N HIS A 182 21.83 -11.91 6.17
CA HIS A 182 23.26 -11.78 6.46
C HIS A 182 23.53 -11.85 7.97
N SER A 183 22.75 -11.11 8.76
CA SER A 183 22.76 -11.15 10.22
C SER A 183 22.53 -12.54 10.79
N ALA A 184 21.48 -13.23 10.34
CA ALA A 184 21.15 -14.57 10.80
C ALA A 184 22.28 -15.58 10.52
N VAL A 185 22.92 -15.51 9.34
CA VAL A 185 24.08 -16.35 9.00
C VAL A 185 25.25 -16.09 9.95
N ILE A 186 25.57 -14.81 10.21
CA ILE A 186 26.64 -14.45 11.16
C ILE A 186 26.31 -15.02 12.55
N HIS A 187 25.09 -14.84 13.05
CA HIS A 187 24.71 -15.38 14.37
C HIS A 187 24.80 -16.90 14.43
N CYS A 188 24.38 -17.63 13.39
CA CYS A 188 24.52 -19.08 13.33
C CYS A 188 25.99 -19.52 13.43
N ILE A 189 26.88 -18.85 12.70
CA ILE A 189 28.31 -19.18 12.71
C ILE A 189 28.93 -18.85 14.07
N CYS A 190 28.67 -17.65 14.62
CA CYS A 190 29.18 -17.25 15.92
C CYS A 190 28.66 -18.17 17.05
N PHE A 191 27.39 -18.57 16.98
CA PHE A 191 26.82 -19.54 17.93
C PHE A 191 27.52 -20.89 17.83
N TYR A 192 27.77 -21.38 16.62
CA TYR A 192 28.50 -22.63 16.40
C TYR A 192 29.92 -22.58 17.00
N HIS A 193 30.65 -21.49 16.80
CA HIS A 193 31.97 -21.31 17.42
C HIS A 193 31.89 -21.22 18.95
N ALA A 194 30.91 -20.50 19.49
CA ALA A 194 30.73 -20.36 20.94
C ALA A 194 30.48 -21.71 21.63
N ILE A 195 29.63 -22.57 21.07
CA ILE A 195 29.32 -23.88 21.69
C ILE A 195 30.44 -24.91 21.51
N HIS A 196 31.31 -24.75 20.50
CA HIS A 196 32.45 -25.64 20.25
C HIS A 196 33.77 -25.10 20.80
N ILE A 197 33.76 -24.05 21.63
CA ILE A 197 34.99 -23.44 22.15
C ILE A 197 35.89 -24.45 22.88
N SER A 198 35.33 -25.37 23.67
CA SER A 198 36.11 -26.40 24.36
C SER A 198 36.80 -27.39 23.40
N TYR A 199 36.20 -27.62 22.23
CA TYR A 199 36.81 -28.45 21.19
C TYR A 199 38.01 -27.73 20.56
N TYR A 200 37.83 -26.47 20.16
CA TYR A 200 38.91 -25.66 19.57
C TYR A 200 40.06 -25.41 20.55
N MET A 201 39.76 -25.17 21.84
CA MET A 201 40.81 -25.04 22.85
C MET A 201 41.65 -26.31 23.05
N LYS A 202 41.12 -27.48 22.70
CA LYS A 202 41.81 -28.77 22.88
C LYS A 202 42.52 -29.26 21.61
N TYR A 203 41.90 -29.05 20.45
CA TYR A 203 42.35 -29.64 19.18
C TYR A 203 42.60 -28.61 18.07
N GLY A 204 42.26 -27.34 18.30
CA GLY A 204 42.43 -26.27 17.33
C GLY A 204 43.89 -25.89 17.14
N ASP A 205 44.15 -25.21 16.02
CA ASP A 205 45.48 -24.70 15.68
C ASP A 205 45.75 -23.30 16.29
N GLY A 206 44.75 -22.72 16.98
CA GLY A 206 44.83 -21.43 17.64
C GLY A 206 44.51 -20.26 16.72
N THR A 207 44.13 -20.51 15.47
CA THR A 207 43.67 -19.49 14.52
C THR A 207 42.14 -19.31 14.55
N GLU A 208 41.43 -20.19 15.25
CA GLU A 208 39.98 -20.17 15.32
C GLU A 208 39.47 -18.92 16.07
N PRO A 209 38.34 -18.35 15.63
CA PRO A 209 37.78 -17.16 16.27
C PRO A 209 37.23 -17.49 17.66
N VAL A 210 37.66 -16.71 18.65
CA VAL A 210 37.15 -16.79 20.02
C VAL A 210 35.92 -15.90 20.14
N ILE A 211 34.76 -16.53 20.29
CA ILE A 211 33.49 -15.83 20.49
C ILE A 211 33.20 -15.75 22.00
N GLU A 212 33.41 -14.58 22.58
CA GLU A 212 33.11 -14.36 23.99
C GLU A 212 31.61 -14.34 24.24
N MET A 213 31.14 -15.19 25.15
CA MET A 213 29.70 -15.36 25.41
C MET A 213 29.39 -15.16 26.90
N ASN A 214 29.08 -13.91 27.27
CA ASN A 214 28.42 -13.63 28.55
C ASN A 214 26.88 -13.73 28.40
N ILE A 215 26.16 -13.65 29.51
CA ILE A 215 24.69 -13.78 29.51
C ILE A 215 24.00 -12.74 28.60
N TRP A 216 24.51 -11.52 28.53
CA TRP A 216 23.96 -10.45 27.70
C TRP A 216 24.24 -10.66 26.22
N ALA A 217 25.44 -11.11 25.87
CA ALA A 217 25.79 -11.51 24.51
C ALA A 217 24.90 -12.67 24.04
N ALA A 218 24.63 -13.66 24.89
CA ALA A 218 23.74 -14.77 24.57
C ALA A 218 22.30 -14.30 24.33
N VAL A 219 21.76 -13.44 25.20
CA VAL A 219 20.43 -12.85 25.02
C VAL A 219 20.36 -12.01 23.74
N ALA A 220 21.39 -11.19 23.47
CA ALA A 220 21.46 -10.37 22.27
C ALA A 220 21.57 -11.20 20.98
N LEU A 221 22.30 -12.32 21.00
CA LEU A 221 22.40 -13.24 19.88
C LEU A 221 21.06 -13.91 19.60
N ILE A 222 20.44 -14.52 20.62
CA ILE A 222 19.17 -15.24 20.47
C ILE A 222 18.07 -14.29 20.02
N GLY A 223 17.96 -13.12 20.66
CA GLY A 223 16.98 -12.10 20.30
C GLY A 223 17.20 -11.58 18.88
N SER A 224 18.44 -11.25 18.52
CA SER A 224 18.76 -10.71 17.20
C SER A 224 18.55 -11.73 16.08
N PHE A 225 18.92 -13.00 16.31
CA PHE A 225 18.62 -14.09 15.39
C PHE A 225 17.11 -14.27 15.20
N GLY A 226 16.34 -14.29 16.30
CA GLY A 226 14.88 -14.39 16.26
C GLY A 226 14.22 -13.27 15.47
N PHE A 227 14.60 -12.02 15.74
CA PHE A 227 14.11 -10.87 14.96
C PHE A 227 14.56 -10.92 13.51
N SER A 228 15.82 -11.27 13.22
CA SER A 228 16.35 -11.38 11.86
C SER A 228 15.54 -12.38 11.03
N CYS A 229 15.24 -13.56 11.58
CA CYS A 229 14.39 -14.57 10.93
C CYS A 229 12.94 -14.07 10.76
N GLY A 230 12.33 -13.53 11.82
CA GLY A 230 10.95 -13.05 11.76
C GLY A 230 10.75 -11.91 10.77
N VAL A 231 11.66 -10.94 10.75
CA VAL A 231 11.67 -9.82 9.78
C VAL A 231 11.88 -10.35 8.37
N SER A 232 12.83 -11.26 8.15
CA SER A 232 13.08 -11.83 6.82
C SER A 232 11.85 -12.52 6.25
N ILE A 233 11.16 -13.35 7.05
CA ILE A 233 9.94 -14.05 6.62
C ILE A 233 8.81 -13.05 6.34
N GLY A 234 8.53 -12.16 7.30
CA GLY A 234 7.42 -11.21 7.18
C GLY A 234 7.59 -10.24 6.00
N LEU A 235 8.79 -9.68 5.84
CA LEU A 235 9.06 -8.74 4.76
C LEU A 235 9.19 -9.43 3.40
N SER A 236 9.59 -10.70 3.33
CA SER A 236 9.65 -11.43 2.04
C SER A 236 8.27 -11.58 1.40
N VAL A 237 7.22 -11.84 2.21
CA VAL A 237 5.84 -11.89 1.71
C VAL A 237 5.42 -10.52 1.17
N LEU A 238 5.75 -9.44 1.88
CA LEU A 238 5.43 -8.08 1.46
C LEU A 238 6.19 -7.67 0.20
N LEU A 239 7.48 -8.01 0.11
CA LEU A 239 8.30 -7.75 -1.08
C LEU A 239 7.77 -8.52 -2.28
N TYR A 240 7.40 -9.80 -2.11
CA TYR A 240 6.79 -10.60 -3.16
C TYR A 240 5.54 -9.91 -3.72
N MET A 241 4.66 -9.40 -2.85
CA MET A 241 3.46 -8.68 -3.28
C MET A 241 3.81 -7.38 -4.02
N GLN A 242 4.75 -6.58 -3.50
CA GLN A 242 5.19 -5.35 -4.16
C GLN A 242 5.78 -5.62 -5.55
N ILE A 243 6.66 -6.62 -5.69
CA ILE A 243 7.26 -6.98 -6.97
C ILE A 243 6.20 -7.51 -7.93
N LYS A 244 5.28 -8.37 -7.48
CA LYS A 244 4.13 -8.83 -8.29
C LYS A 244 3.34 -7.65 -8.84
N TYR A 245 3.01 -6.68 -7.99
CA TYR A 245 2.24 -5.49 -8.36
C TYR A 245 3.01 -4.58 -9.33
N ILE A 246 4.31 -4.36 -9.09
CA ILE A 246 5.16 -3.59 -9.99
C ILE A 246 5.26 -4.26 -11.35
N LEU A 247 5.50 -5.57 -11.43
CA LEU A 247 5.62 -6.28 -12.70
C LEU A 247 4.35 -6.20 -13.56
N LYS A 248 3.18 -6.04 -12.94
CA LYS A 248 1.87 -5.85 -13.62
C LYS A 248 1.41 -4.39 -13.68
N ASN A 249 2.25 -3.44 -13.23
CA ASN A 249 1.93 -2.02 -13.01
C ASN A 249 0.59 -1.76 -12.31
N ARG A 250 0.31 -2.54 -11.27
CA ARG A 250 -0.87 -2.43 -10.42
C ARG A 250 -0.48 -1.94 -9.04
N THR A 251 -1.45 -1.44 -8.28
CA THR A 251 -1.39 -1.39 -6.82
C THR A 251 -2.30 -2.48 -6.22
N GLY A 252 -2.20 -2.74 -4.91
CA GLY A 252 -3.10 -3.67 -4.23
C GLY A 252 -4.58 -3.24 -4.31
N ILE A 253 -4.85 -1.93 -4.39
CA ILE A 253 -6.21 -1.42 -4.61
C ILE A 253 -6.66 -1.74 -6.04
N GLU A 254 -5.78 -1.53 -7.02
CA GLU A 254 -6.09 -1.74 -8.44
C GLU A 254 -6.23 -3.22 -8.78
N GLU A 255 -5.43 -4.11 -8.18
CA GLU A 255 -5.59 -5.57 -8.31
C GLU A 255 -6.99 -6.01 -7.87
N TYR A 256 -7.55 -5.39 -6.82
CA TYR A 256 -8.90 -5.68 -6.36
C TYR A 256 -9.99 -5.16 -7.32
N ILE A 257 -9.78 -3.99 -7.93
CA ILE A 257 -10.69 -3.44 -8.95
C ILE A 257 -10.66 -4.33 -10.20
N ASP A 258 -9.46 -4.70 -10.65
CA ASP A 258 -9.22 -5.55 -11.82
C ASP A 258 -9.81 -6.95 -11.65
N SER A 259 -9.55 -7.60 -10.51
CA SER A 259 -10.10 -8.94 -10.22
C SER A 259 -11.63 -8.95 -10.23
N LYS A 260 -12.27 -7.85 -9.81
CA LYS A 260 -13.73 -7.70 -9.89
C LYS A 260 -14.24 -7.39 -11.28
N ALA A 261 -13.44 -6.70 -12.09
CA ALA A 261 -13.79 -6.40 -13.47
C ALA A 261 -13.81 -7.70 -14.29
N LEU A 262 -12.85 -8.59 -14.04
CA LEU A 262 -12.75 -9.92 -14.64
C LEU A 262 -13.85 -10.85 -14.14
N ALA A 263 -13.98 -11.05 -12.83
CA ALA A 263 -14.94 -12.01 -12.28
C ALA A 263 -16.40 -11.74 -12.70
N ARG A 264 -16.78 -10.48 -12.89
CA ARG A 264 -18.12 -10.14 -13.39
C ARG A 264 -18.36 -10.58 -14.82
N ARG A 265 -17.35 -10.45 -15.67
CA ARG A 265 -17.45 -10.82 -17.10
C ARG A 265 -17.29 -12.31 -17.32
N ASP A 266 -16.62 -13.02 -16.41
CA ASP A 266 -16.55 -14.48 -16.44
C ASP A 266 -17.90 -15.13 -16.04
N ASP A 267 -18.70 -14.45 -15.20
CA ASP A 267 -20.01 -14.95 -14.75
C ASP A 267 -21.14 -14.65 -15.77
N ASP A 268 -20.98 -13.63 -16.61
CA ASP A 268 -21.97 -13.16 -17.59
C ASP A 268 -21.60 -13.68 -19.01
N ASP A 269 -21.97 -14.93 -19.33
CA ASP A 269 -21.70 -15.62 -20.63
C ASP A 269 -22.33 -14.91 -21.86
N ASP A 270 -23.19 -13.91 -21.66
CA ASP A 270 -24.07 -13.30 -22.69
C ASP A 270 -23.72 -11.84 -23.06
N ASP A 271 -22.70 -11.22 -22.46
CA ASP A 271 -22.41 -9.80 -22.70
C ASP A 271 -21.46 -9.58 -23.90
N GLU A 272 -21.98 -8.92 -24.95
CA GLU A 272 -21.20 -8.27 -26.04
C GLU A 272 -20.24 -7.16 -25.52
N GLU A 273 -20.06 -7.02 -24.21
CA GLU A 273 -19.23 -5.99 -23.60
C GLU A 273 -17.75 -6.28 -23.91
N ALA A 274 -17.06 -5.28 -24.48
CA ALA A 274 -15.67 -5.42 -24.90
C ALA A 274 -14.78 -6.06 -23.82
N GLN A 275 -13.93 -7.00 -24.23
CA GLN A 275 -12.97 -7.70 -23.39
C GLN A 275 -12.26 -6.71 -22.44
N TRP A 276 -12.31 -6.96 -21.13
CA TRP A 276 -11.66 -6.10 -20.15
C TRP A 276 -10.14 -6.14 -20.31
N VAL A 277 -9.54 -4.95 -20.52
CA VAL A 277 -8.09 -4.77 -20.62
C VAL A 277 -7.65 -3.80 -19.51
N TYR A 278 -6.67 -4.24 -18.72
CA TYR A 278 -6.10 -3.39 -17.68
C TYR A 278 -5.21 -2.30 -18.31
N PRO A 279 -5.47 -1.00 -18.05
CA PRO A 279 -4.92 0.08 -18.88
C PRO A 279 -3.43 0.36 -18.66
N TYR A 280 -2.86 0.02 -17.50
CA TYR A 280 -1.51 0.48 -17.13
C TYR A 280 -0.41 -0.58 -17.31
N ASP A 281 -0.74 -1.83 -17.65
CA ASP A 281 0.28 -2.86 -17.89
C ASP A 281 0.91 -2.67 -19.28
N ILE A 282 2.09 -2.05 -19.30
CA ILE A 282 2.82 -1.66 -20.52
C ILE A 282 4.05 -2.55 -20.74
N GLY A 283 4.05 -3.74 -20.14
CA GLY A 283 5.12 -4.73 -20.23
C GLY A 283 6.07 -4.70 -19.04
N TRP A 284 6.38 -5.87 -18.49
CA TRP A 284 7.05 -6.03 -17.19
C TRP A 284 8.37 -5.25 -17.04
N ARG A 285 9.20 -5.15 -18.09
CA ARG A 285 10.46 -4.38 -18.06
C ARG A 285 10.20 -2.90 -17.86
N ARG A 286 9.24 -2.37 -18.62
CA ARG A 286 8.85 -0.97 -18.56
C ARG A 286 8.13 -0.65 -17.26
N ASN A 287 7.24 -1.55 -16.81
CA ASN A 287 6.58 -1.42 -15.52
C ASN A 287 7.58 -1.34 -14.36
N LEU A 288 8.65 -2.12 -14.39
CA LEU A 288 9.74 -2.06 -13.42
C LEU A 288 10.48 -0.71 -13.49
N TYR A 289 10.78 -0.25 -14.70
CA TYR A 289 11.48 1.01 -14.94
C TYR A 289 10.68 2.24 -14.44
N GLU A 290 9.36 2.26 -14.59
CA GLU A 290 8.48 3.34 -14.08
C GLU A 290 8.62 3.55 -12.56
N VAL A 291 9.01 2.51 -11.81
CA VAL A 291 9.11 2.56 -10.34
C VAL A 291 10.56 2.59 -9.85
N LEU A 292 11.47 1.82 -10.46
CA LEU A 292 12.82 1.58 -9.92
C LEU A 292 13.95 2.20 -10.76
N SER A 293 13.64 3.03 -11.76
CA SER A 293 14.61 3.62 -12.69
C SER A 293 15.69 4.49 -12.04
N THR A 294 15.39 5.20 -10.94
CA THR A 294 16.32 6.20 -10.38
C THR A 294 16.84 5.80 -9.01
N PHE A 295 18.15 5.83 -8.78
CA PHE A 295 18.72 5.60 -7.44
C PHE A 295 18.27 6.65 -6.41
N SER A 296 17.90 7.85 -6.87
CA SER A 296 17.32 8.89 -6.02
C SER A 296 15.95 8.49 -5.45
N GLY A 297 15.23 7.57 -6.11
CA GLY A 297 13.91 7.09 -5.69
C GLY A 297 12.75 7.96 -6.20
N HIS A 298 13.05 9.01 -6.96
CA HIS A 298 12.04 9.77 -7.69
C HIS A 298 11.48 8.94 -8.85
N THR A 299 10.16 8.83 -8.90
CA THR A 299 9.46 8.12 -9.97
C THR A 299 9.28 9.00 -11.21
N LEU A 300 9.07 8.35 -12.36
CA LEU A 300 8.83 9.04 -13.62
C LEU A 300 7.38 9.54 -13.69
N GLY A 301 7.18 10.68 -14.36
CA GLY A 301 5.87 11.27 -14.55
C GLY A 301 5.42 12.17 -13.40
N ASN A 302 4.22 12.73 -13.56
CA ASN A 302 3.64 13.68 -12.61
C ASN A 302 2.64 13.04 -11.63
N GLY A 303 2.36 11.74 -11.81
CA GLY A 303 1.40 10.97 -11.02
C GLY A 303 -0.08 11.22 -11.35
N ILE A 304 -0.38 12.04 -12.35
CA ILE A 304 -1.74 12.34 -12.84
C ILE A 304 -1.98 11.59 -14.15
N TRP A 305 -1.04 11.72 -15.08
CA TRP A 305 -1.08 11.11 -16.40
C TRP A 305 -0.12 9.93 -16.47
N TRP A 306 -0.57 8.87 -17.11
CA TRP A 306 0.14 7.59 -17.13
C TRP A 306 0.23 7.07 -18.56
N PRO A 307 1.32 6.38 -18.95
CA PRO A 307 1.29 5.61 -20.18
C PRO A 307 0.19 4.53 -20.08
N VAL A 308 -0.58 4.37 -21.15
CA VAL A 308 -1.70 3.42 -21.21
C VAL A 308 -1.65 2.55 -22.46
N VAL A 309 -2.24 1.36 -22.39
CA VAL A 309 -2.45 0.51 -23.56
C VAL A 309 -3.41 1.20 -24.54
N ALA A 310 -3.17 1.13 -25.85
CA ALA A 310 -3.88 1.93 -26.84
C ALA A 310 -5.38 1.60 -27.02
N SER A 311 -5.83 0.45 -26.50
CA SER A 311 -7.25 0.11 -26.40
C SER A 311 -7.95 0.77 -25.21
N CYS A 312 -7.21 1.51 -24.38
CA CYS A 312 -7.67 2.14 -23.16
C CYS A 312 -7.32 3.64 -23.16
N ASP A 313 -7.90 4.35 -22.20
CA ASP A 313 -7.64 5.74 -21.90
C ASP A 313 -7.21 5.94 -20.43
N GLN A 314 -6.97 7.20 -20.04
CA GLN A 314 -6.55 7.59 -18.69
C GLN A 314 -7.59 7.28 -17.61
N TYR A 315 -8.84 7.09 -18.00
CA TYR A 315 -9.98 6.96 -17.09
C TYR A 315 -10.61 5.57 -17.10
N THR A 316 -10.13 4.65 -17.93
CA THR A 316 -10.71 3.31 -18.11
C THR A 316 -10.88 2.59 -16.77
N LEU A 317 -9.85 2.63 -15.90
CA LEU A 317 -9.94 2.04 -14.56
C LEU A 317 -10.84 2.83 -13.60
N THR A 318 -10.87 4.15 -13.68
CA THR A 318 -11.72 4.98 -12.79
C THR A 318 -13.19 4.87 -13.16
N SER A 319 -13.52 4.85 -14.45
CA SER A 319 -14.84 4.59 -15.02
C SER A 319 -15.34 3.20 -14.62
N GLU A 320 -14.50 2.18 -14.74
CA GLU A 320 -14.83 0.83 -14.24
C GLU A 320 -15.09 0.84 -12.73
N GLN A 321 -14.28 1.56 -11.94
CA GLN A 321 -14.49 1.68 -10.50
C GLN A 321 -15.78 2.43 -10.15
N LEU A 322 -16.17 3.44 -10.94
CA LEU A 322 -17.47 4.14 -10.81
C LEU A 322 -18.62 3.18 -11.09
N ARG A 323 -18.55 2.44 -12.19
CA ARG A 323 -19.52 1.39 -12.54
C ARG A 323 -19.66 0.36 -11.42
N GLN A 324 -18.56 -0.15 -10.88
CA GLN A 324 -18.58 -1.09 -9.74
C GLN A 324 -19.27 -0.51 -8.50
N LYS A 325 -19.16 0.81 -8.25
CA LYS A 325 -19.88 1.47 -7.14
C LYS A 325 -21.35 1.66 -7.44
N GLU A 326 -21.70 1.98 -8.67
CA GLU A 326 -23.08 2.09 -9.11
C GLU A 326 -23.81 0.75 -9.00
N LEU A 327 -23.20 -0.35 -9.47
CA LEU A 327 -23.74 -1.69 -9.26
C LEU A 327 -23.88 -2.03 -7.78
N LYS A 328 -22.89 -1.65 -6.95
CA LYS A 328 -22.99 -1.84 -5.50
C LYS A 328 -24.18 -1.06 -4.90
N ARG A 329 -24.47 0.12 -5.44
CA ARG A 329 -25.59 0.98 -5.03
C ARG A 329 -26.93 0.39 -5.49
N SER A 330 -27.05 -0.04 -6.75
CA SER A 330 -28.27 -0.68 -7.28
C SER A 330 -28.59 -2.02 -6.61
N ASN A 331 -27.56 -2.76 -6.21
CA ASN A 331 -27.69 -4.03 -5.48
C ASN A 331 -27.87 -3.85 -3.97
N ALA A 332 -27.74 -2.63 -3.44
CA ALA A 332 -27.99 -2.39 -2.03
C ALA A 332 -29.46 -2.65 -1.68
N ARG A 333 -29.70 -3.08 -0.45
CA ARG A 333 -31.03 -3.44 0.05
C ARG A 333 -31.27 -2.83 1.42
N ILE A 334 -32.51 -2.45 1.71
CA ILE A 334 -32.89 -2.03 3.04
C ILE A 334 -33.28 -3.27 3.85
N VAL A 335 -32.78 -3.37 5.08
CA VAL A 335 -33.20 -4.38 6.05
C VAL A 335 -33.75 -3.71 7.30
N LEU A 336 -34.78 -4.33 7.89
CA LEU A 336 -35.31 -3.99 9.21
C LEU A 336 -34.70 -4.92 10.25
N ILE A 337 -34.13 -4.34 11.31
CA ILE A 337 -33.55 -5.11 12.41
C ILE A 337 -34.67 -5.65 13.32
N GLN A 338 -34.68 -6.96 13.52
CA GLN A 338 -35.71 -7.70 14.28
C GLN A 338 -35.31 -7.95 15.74
N ASP A 339 -34.01 -8.01 16.03
CA ASP A 339 -33.47 -8.22 17.37
C ASP A 339 -32.18 -7.41 17.56
N ASP A 340 -31.93 -6.99 18.79
CA ASP A 340 -30.78 -6.16 19.15
C ASP A 340 -29.47 -6.93 18.99
N PHE A 341 -28.41 -6.27 18.57
CA PHE A 341 -27.05 -6.79 18.63
C PHE A 341 -26.17 -5.78 19.33
N LYS A 342 -25.50 -6.20 20.41
CA LYS A 342 -24.63 -5.32 21.21
C LYS A 342 -23.32 -4.97 20.50
N GLY A 343 -23.05 -5.53 19.32
CA GLY A 343 -21.76 -5.43 18.66
C GLY A 343 -20.70 -6.37 19.26
N GLY A 344 -19.49 -6.27 18.73
CA GLY A 344 -18.33 -7.06 19.18
C GLY A 344 -18.34 -8.53 18.73
N VAL A 345 -17.18 -9.17 18.88
CA VAL A 345 -16.91 -10.55 18.42
C VAL A 345 -17.74 -11.57 19.23
N PHE A 346 -17.79 -11.41 20.55
CA PHE A 346 -18.51 -12.34 21.43
C PHE A 346 -20.01 -12.07 21.49
N GLY A 347 -20.47 -10.88 21.10
CA GLY A 347 -21.89 -10.53 21.10
C GLY A 347 -22.72 -11.40 20.15
N SER A 348 -22.09 -12.05 19.18
CA SER A 348 -22.80 -12.90 18.21
C SER A 348 -23.07 -14.32 18.71
N ILE A 349 -22.49 -14.74 19.84
CA ILE A 349 -22.70 -16.09 20.40
C ILE A 349 -24.18 -16.37 20.66
N LYS A 350 -24.95 -15.35 21.06
CA LYS A 350 -26.39 -15.48 21.32
C LYS A 350 -27.21 -15.90 20.09
N PHE A 351 -26.65 -15.74 18.89
CA PHE A 351 -27.28 -16.13 17.62
C PHE A 351 -26.79 -17.50 17.11
N GLY A 352 -26.05 -18.24 17.94
CA GLY A 352 -25.59 -19.59 17.68
C GLY A 352 -24.12 -19.68 17.27
N LEU A 353 -23.54 -20.86 17.53
CA LEU A 353 -22.13 -21.16 17.28
C LEU A 353 -21.72 -20.96 15.81
N LYS A 354 -22.62 -21.25 14.85
CA LYS A 354 -22.32 -21.03 13.42
C LYS A 354 -22.11 -19.55 13.09
N VAL A 355 -22.89 -18.64 13.66
CA VAL A 355 -22.71 -17.19 13.45
C VAL A 355 -21.39 -16.73 14.07
N PHE A 356 -21.07 -17.22 15.27
CA PHE A 356 -19.83 -16.90 15.98
C PHE A 356 -18.57 -17.43 15.27
N CYS A 357 -18.57 -18.68 14.82
CA CYS A 357 -17.42 -19.30 14.15
C CYS A 357 -17.24 -18.82 12.71
N CYS A 358 -18.31 -18.43 12.01
CA CYS A 358 -18.24 -17.92 10.63
C CYS A 358 -18.17 -16.39 10.58
N GLN A 359 -17.39 -15.80 11.47
CA GLN A 359 -17.20 -14.37 11.55
C GLN A 359 -16.36 -13.82 10.38
N PRO A 360 -16.69 -12.64 9.81
CA PRO A 360 -15.89 -12.02 8.74
C PRO A 360 -14.45 -11.69 9.18
N TRP A 361 -13.44 -12.26 8.55
CA TRP A 361 -12.04 -11.91 8.83
C TRP A 361 -11.68 -10.60 8.10
N SER A 362 -12.08 -9.48 8.70
CA SER A 362 -11.88 -8.12 8.19
C SER A 362 -11.71 -7.13 9.34
N GLU A 363 -11.00 -6.03 9.10
CA GLU A 363 -10.87 -4.92 10.05
C GLU A 363 -12.19 -4.18 10.32
N ASP A 364 -13.21 -4.40 9.49
CA ASP A 364 -14.53 -3.81 9.68
C ASP A 364 -15.18 -4.24 11.02
N PRO A 365 -15.74 -3.30 11.80
CA PRO A 365 -16.21 -3.55 13.14
C PRO A 365 -17.50 -4.37 13.16
N ARG A 366 -17.72 -5.09 14.28
CA ARG A 366 -19.03 -5.68 14.61
C ARG A 366 -19.85 -4.64 15.32
N ILE A 367 -20.75 -4.03 14.59
CA ILE A 367 -21.41 -2.80 15.02
C ILE A 367 -22.68 -3.11 15.82
N PRO A 368 -22.96 -2.39 16.91
CA PRO A 368 -24.25 -2.52 17.58
C PRO A 368 -25.38 -2.05 16.67
N VAL A 369 -26.49 -2.78 16.68
CA VAL A 369 -27.74 -2.43 15.98
C VAL A 369 -28.91 -2.66 16.92
N ASN A 370 -29.96 -1.83 16.81
CA ASN A 370 -31.14 -1.94 17.66
C ASN A 370 -32.36 -2.38 16.85
N LYS A 371 -33.28 -3.09 17.51
CA LYS A 371 -34.56 -3.50 16.96
C LYS A 371 -35.32 -2.30 16.40
N SER A 372 -36.02 -2.54 15.30
CA SER A 372 -36.79 -1.54 14.54
C SER A 372 -35.94 -0.52 13.77
N GLU A 373 -34.61 -0.59 13.82
CA GLU A 373 -33.77 0.25 12.96
C GLU A 373 -33.80 -0.24 11.50
N LYS A 374 -33.80 0.71 10.56
CA LYS A 374 -33.61 0.43 9.13
C LYS A 374 -32.14 0.61 8.75
N TRP A 375 -31.57 -0.40 8.11
CA TRP A 375 -30.17 -0.43 7.68
C TRP A 375 -30.06 -0.65 6.18
N ILE A 376 -29.12 0.05 5.53
CA ILE A 376 -28.77 -0.14 4.13
C ILE A 376 -27.62 -1.14 4.07
N VAL A 377 -27.90 -2.32 3.54
CA VAL A 377 -26.95 -3.42 3.38
C VAL A 377 -26.38 -3.37 1.98
N THR A 378 -25.05 -3.41 1.90
CA THR A 378 -24.33 -3.32 0.62
C THR A 378 -23.51 -4.56 0.29
N ARG A 379 -23.28 -5.44 1.28
CA ARG A 379 -22.62 -6.74 1.09
C ARG A 379 -23.21 -7.74 2.09
N GLY A 380 -23.22 -9.01 1.72
CA GLY A 380 -23.67 -10.09 2.59
C GLY A 380 -22.81 -11.34 2.41
N GLN A 381 -22.50 -11.98 3.54
CA GLN A 381 -21.97 -13.33 3.61
C GLN A 381 -23.07 -14.26 4.13
N LYS A 382 -22.78 -15.57 4.22
CA LYS A 382 -23.74 -16.59 4.66
C LYS A 382 -24.46 -16.24 5.96
N HIS A 383 -23.72 -15.76 6.97
CA HIS A 383 -24.26 -15.47 8.31
C HIS A 383 -24.20 -13.99 8.72
N TRP A 384 -23.61 -13.13 7.90
CA TRP A 384 -23.30 -11.75 8.25
C TRP A 384 -23.68 -10.78 7.14
N LEU A 385 -24.15 -9.59 7.50
CA LEU A 385 -24.45 -8.50 6.59
C LEU A 385 -23.56 -7.30 6.93
N TYR A 386 -23.16 -6.55 5.90
CA TYR A 386 -22.40 -5.32 6.03
C TYR A 386 -23.20 -4.14 5.48
N GLY A 387 -23.34 -3.11 6.30
CA GLY A 387 -24.15 -1.95 5.95
C GLY A 387 -23.94 -0.76 6.88
N HIS A 388 -24.77 0.25 6.69
CA HIS A 388 -24.85 1.44 7.53
C HIS A 388 -26.32 1.78 7.84
N LYS A 389 -26.56 2.56 8.89
CA LYS A 389 -27.91 2.97 9.28
C LYS A 389 -28.52 3.89 8.22
N LYS A 390 -29.82 3.73 7.91
CA LYS A 390 -30.53 4.65 7.01
C LYS A 390 -30.51 6.06 7.65
N GLY A 391 -30.02 7.06 6.92
CA GLY A 391 -29.81 8.43 7.44
C GLY A 391 -28.45 8.71 8.08
N SER A 392 -27.56 7.71 8.21
CA SER A 392 -26.18 7.92 8.67
C SER A 392 -25.20 6.97 7.97
N GLU A 393 -24.45 7.48 6.99
CA GLU A 393 -23.41 6.70 6.30
C GLU A 393 -22.11 6.57 7.13
N LYS A 394 -21.96 7.36 8.19
CA LYS A 394 -20.72 7.43 8.98
C LYS A 394 -20.45 6.13 9.74
N THR A 395 -21.51 5.48 10.23
CA THR A 395 -21.38 4.27 11.06
C THR A 395 -21.74 3.03 10.24
N LYS A 396 -20.72 2.26 9.87
CA LYS A 396 -20.84 1.05 9.06
C LYS A 396 -20.08 -0.11 9.70
N GLY A 397 -20.60 -1.31 9.49
CA GLY A 397 -20.00 -2.51 10.06
C GLY A 397 -20.82 -3.76 9.78
N TYR A 398 -20.33 -4.86 10.34
CA TYR A 398 -20.97 -6.16 10.24
C TYR A 398 -21.96 -6.38 11.39
N PHE A 399 -23.10 -6.98 11.05
CA PHE A 399 -24.09 -7.51 11.99
C PHE A 399 -24.66 -8.85 11.48
N PRO A 400 -25.20 -9.71 12.38
CA PRO A 400 -25.72 -11.01 11.98
C PRO A 400 -26.87 -10.93 10.96
N ARG A 401 -26.92 -11.86 10.02
CA ARG A 401 -27.98 -11.92 9.00
C ARG A 401 -29.33 -12.36 9.59
N CYS A 402 -29.32 -13.24 10.59
CA CYS A 402 -30.54 -13.82 11.17
C CYS A 402 -31.44 -12.81 11.90
N ILE A 403 -30.92 -11.64 12.24
CA ILE A 403 -31.67 -10.56 12.88
C ILE A 403 -32.18 -9.51 11.88
N ALA A 404 -31.98 -9.73 10.59
CA ALA A 404 -32.29 -8.76 9.55
C ALA A 404 -33.39 -9.30 8.63
N GLN A 405 -34.50 -8.56 8.54
CA GLN A 405 -35.56 -8.83 7.58
C GLN A 405 -35.37 -7.92 6.37
N LEU A 406 -35.31 -8.49 5.17
CA LEU A 406 -35.23 -7.74 3.92
C LEU A 406 -36.55 -6.98 3.67
N LEU A 407 -36.45 -5.69 3.34
CA LEU A 407 -37.57 -4.88 2.90
C LEU A 407 -37.61 -4.79 1.36
N PRO A 408 -38.80 -4.64 0.74
CA PRO A 408 -38.93 -4.56 -0.71
C PRO A 408 -38.40 -3.23 -1.29
N GLU A 409 -38.44 -2.15 -0.51
CA GLU A 409 -37.89 -0.84 -0.87
C GLU A 409 -36.39 -0.91 -1.21
N LYS A 410 -35.97 -0.35 -2.34
CA LYS A 410 -34.54 -0.15 -2.60
C LYS A 410 -34.09 1.22 -2.07
N PRO A 411 -32.85 1.31 -1.56
CA PRO A 411 -32.36 2.52 -0.90
C PRO A 411 -32.10 3.71 -1.85
N TYR A 412 -32.00 3.48 -3.16
CA TYR A 412 -31.54 4.48 -4.11
C TYR A 412 -32.40 4.59 -5.39
N GLU A 413 -33.65 4.12 -5.36
CA GLU A 413 -34.54 4.17 -6.55
C GLU A 413 -34.81 5.60 -7.06
N ASP A 414 -34.86 6.60 -6.17
CA ASP A 414 -35.23 7.98 -6.51
C ASP A 414 -34.09 9.01 -6.36
N THR A 415 -32.85 8.57 -6.14
CA THR A 415 -31.72 9.48 -5.89
C THR A 415 -30.77 9.49 -7.09
N PRO A 416 -30.46 10.66 -7.68
CA PRO A 416 -29.40 10.78 -8.68
C PRO A 416 -28.08 10.22 -8.14
N SER A 417 -27.20 9.76 -9.03
CA SER A 417 -25.84 9.36 -8.64
C SER A 417 -25.18 10.54 -7.89
N PRO A 418 -24.35 10.27 -6.85
CA PRO A 418 -23.79 11.34 -6.02
C PRO A 418 -22.78 12.24 -6.74
N GLN A 419 -22.59 12.06 -8.05
CA GLN A 419 -21.73 12.93 -8.86
C GLN A 419 -22.37 14.32 -9.12
N ARG A 420 -23.65 14.53 -8.78
CA ARG A 420 -24.38 15.77 -9.13
C ARG A 420 -24.51 16.82 -8.03
N GLU A 421 -24.16 16.55 -6.77
CA GLU A 421 -24.15 17.60 -5.74
C GLU A 421 -22.78 18.28 -5.70
N VAL A 422 -22.51 19.08 -6.73
CA VAL A 422 -21.56 20.20 -6.59
C VAL A 422 -22.31 21.25 -5.79
N ASP A 423 -21.89 21.41 -4.55
CA ASP A 423 -22.33 22.46 -3.63
C ASP A 423 -22.02 23.83 -4.28
N THR A 424 -22.96 24.39 -5.05
CA THR A 424 -22.92 25.76 -5.54
C THR A 424 -23.23 26.71 -4.39
N GLY A 425 -22.44 26.65 -3.33
CA GLY A 425 -22.39 27.63 -2.27
C GLY A 425 -21.43 28.75 -2.65
N VAL A 426 -21.67 29.44 -3.77
CA VAL A 426 -21.09 30.77 -4.00
C VAL A 426 -22.07 31.74 -3.36
N THR A 427 -21.79 32.09 -2.10
CA THR A 427 -22.34 33.32 -1.52
C THR A 427 -21.70 34.49 -2.28
N GLU A 428 -22.49 35.12 -3.14
CA GLU A 428 -22.20 36.47 -3.65
C GLU A 428 -22.11 37.40 -2.43
N GLU A 429 -20.90 37.82 -2.07
CA GLU A 429 -20.72 39.00 -1.23
C GLU A 429 -20.91 40.23 -2.13
N GLU A 430 -22.05 40.91 -1.96
CA GLU A 430 -22.24 42.27 -2.50
C GLU A 430 -21.22 43.22 -1.86
N PRO A 431 -20.55 44.09 -2.64
CA PRO A 431 -19.69 45.13 -2.08
C PRO A 431 -20.55 46.25 -1.49
N SER A 432 -20.57 46.38 -0.16
CA SER A 432 -21.21 47.52 0.50
C SER A 432 -20.38 48.79 0.27
N SER A 433 -20.95 49.70 -0.52
CA SER A 433 -20.57 51.11 -0.57
C SER A 433 -21.02 51.83 0.71
N THR A 434 -20.07 52.36 1.48
CA THR A 434 -19.99 53.74 2.04
C THR A 434 -18.87 53.81 3.06
#